data_AF-A0A2G4YRD9-F1
#
_entry.id   AF-A0A2G4YRD9-F1
#
_cell.length_a   1.000
_cell.length_b   1.000
_cell.length_c   1.000
_cell.angle_alpha   90.00
_cell.angle_beta   90.00
_cell.angle_gamma   90.00
#
_symmetry.space_group_name_H-M   'P 1'
#
loop_
_entity.id
_entity.type
_entity.pdbx_description
1 polymer ?
#
loop_
_entity_poly.entity_id
_entity_poly.type
_entity_poly.pdbx_seq_one_letter_code
_entity_poly.pdbx_strand_id
1 'polypeptide(L)'
;MRQKATDKPAKTLRQRVADRKAGIKPEQDPRREKILGRVRLAANLSQGVGLVMLLVVLAQYISSGYAVMNWIEVMVYSALFLVGRAVTSFLNLSNITR
;
A
#
# COMPACT_ATOMS: atom_id res chain seq x y z
N MET A 1 0.37 -28.73 26.28
CA MET A 1 -0.29 -29.47 25.16
C MET A 1 -1.07 -28.46 24.32
N ARG A 2 -0.66 -28.23 23.07
CA ARG A 2 -1.30 -27.26 22.14
C ARG A 2 -2.61 -27.85 21.62
N GLN A 3 -3.73 -27.18 21.88
CA GLN A 3 -5.04 -27.59 21.39
C GLN A 3 -5.10 -27.53 19.86
N LYS A 4 -5.51 -28.66 19.26
CA LYS A 4 -5.78 -28.88 17.84
C LYS A 4 -6.75 -27.81 17.30
N ALA A 5 -6.41 -27.24 16.14
CA ALA A 5 -7.32 -26.43 15.35
C ALA A 5 -8.54 -27.28 14.96
N THR A 6 -9.72 -26.86 15.41
CA THR A 6 -11.00 -27.50 15.11
C THR A 6 -11.33 -27.31 13.63
N ASP A 7 -11.46 -28.41 12.90
CA ASP A 7 -12.12 -28.50 11.60
C ASP A 7 -13.49 -27.81 11.66
N LYS A 8 -13.59 -26.59 11.14
CA LYS A 8 -14.90 -25.97 10.87
C LYS A 8 -15.42 -26.54 9.55
N PRO A 9 -16.63 -27.12 9.51
CA PRO A 9 -17.18 -27.67 8.27
C PRO A 9 -17.29 -26.58 7.20
N ALA A 10 -16.97 -26.95 5.95
CA ALA A 10 -17.03 -26.02 4.82
C ALA A 10 -18.44 -25.43 4.68
N LYS A 11 -18.59 -24.11 4.86
CA LYS A 11 -19.87 -23.40 4.73
C LYS A 11 -20.54 -23.72 3.40
N THR A 12 -21.79 -24.17 3.46
CA THR A 12 -22.61 -24.53 2.29
C THR A 12 -22.97 -23.30 1.45
N LEU A 13 -23.25 -23.50 0.16
CA LEU A 13 -23.57 -22.41 -0.78
C LEU A 13 -24.73 -21.53 -0.30
N ARG A 14 -25.77 -22.11 0.32
CA ARG A 14 -26.91 -21.37 0.87
C ARG A 14 -26.51 -20.43 2.01
N GLN A 15 -25.63 -20.87 2.91
CA GLN A 15 -25.08 -20.01 3.97
C GLN A 15 -24.24 -18.87 3.39
N ARG A 16 -23.46 -19.12 2.33
CA ARG A 16 -22.67 -18.06 1.67
C ARG A 16 -23.54 -17.01 0.96
N VAL A 17 -24.70 -17.40 0.44
CA VAL A 17 -25.68 -16.47 -0.16
C VAL A 17 -26.41 -15.69 0.92
N ALA A 18 -26.78 -16.34 2.03
CA ALA A 18 -27.39 -15.68 3.19
C ALA A 18 -26.42 -14.69 3.86
N ASP A 19 -25.15 -15.05 4.07
CA ASP A 19 -24.11 -14.17 4.60
C ASP A 19 -23.89 -12.95 3.68
N ARG A 20 -23.92 -13.15 2.35
CA ARG A 20 -23.88 -12.04 1.38
C ARG A 20 -25.13 -11.15 1.43
N LYS A 21 -26.32 -11.73 1.57
CA LYS A 21 -27.59 -10.98 1.76
C LYS A 21 -27.63 -10.21 3.09
N ALA A 22 -26.99 -10.75 4.12
CA ALA A 22 -26.86 -10.14 5.44
C ALA A 22 -25.69 -9.14 5.55
N GLY A 23 -24.93 -8.91 4.46
CA GLY A 23 -23.80 -7.99 4.44
C GLY A 23 -22.58 -8.44 5.26
N ILE A 24 -22.55 -9.71 5.69
CA ILE A 24 -21.46 -10.26 6.49
C ILE A 24 -20.27 -10.51 5.56
N LYS A 25 -19.32 -9.56 5.53
CA LYS A 25 -18.07 -9.72 4.79
C LYS A 25 -17.28 -10.90 5.38
N PRO A 26 -16.64 -11.73 4.55
CA PRO A 26 -15.82 -12.83 5.02
C PRO A 26 -14.72 -12.28 5.94
N GLU A 27 -14.58 -12.90 7.11
CA GLU A 27 -13.60 -12.57 8.14
C GLU A 27 -12.22 -12.50 7.49
N GLN A 28 -11.65 -11.30 7.41
CA GLN A 28 -10.33 -11.11 6.84
C GLN A 28 -9.30 -11.66 7.82
N ASP A 29 -8.31 -12.39 7.32
CA ASP A 29 -7.23 -12.89 8.16
C ASP A 29 -6.56 -11.71 8.91
N PRO A 30 -6.58 -11.68 10.26
CA PRO A 30 -6.04 -10.58 11.05
C PRO A 30 -4.54 -10.37 10.82
N ARG A 31 -3.81 -11.39 10.34
CA ARG A 31 -2.40 -11.25 9.94
C ARG A 31 -2.26 -10.43 8.67
N ARG A 32 -3.16 -10.64 7.70
CA ARG A 32 -3.16 -9.94 6.40
C ARG A 32 -3.48 -8.46 6.58
N GLU A 33 -4.42 -8.13 7.46
CA GLU A 33 -4.79 -6.74 7.77
C GLU A 33 -3.62 -5.96 8.39
N LYS A 34 -2.89 -6.56 9.34
CA LYS A 34 -1.68 -5.95 9.91
C LYS A 34 -0.58 -5.71 8.87
N ILE A 35 -0.39 -6.65 7.94
CA ILE A 35 0.60 -6.51 6.86
C ILE A 35 0.19 -5.39 5.90
N LEU A 36 -1.07 -5.36 5.47
CA LEU A 36 -1.62 -4.30 4.62
C LEU A 36 -1.44 -2.91 5.24
N GLY A 37 -1.68 -2.78 6.55
CA GLY A 37 -1.45 -1.53 7.28
C GLY A 37 0.01 -1.07 7.23
N ARG A 38 0.95 -1.99 7.44
CA ARG A 38 2.40 -1.70 7.35
C ARG A 38 2.83 -1.32 5.94
N VAL A 39 2.35 -2.05 4.93
CA VAL A 39 2.65 -1.75 3.52
C VAL A 39 2.11 -0.37 3.14
N ARG A 40 0.90 -0.02 3.58
CA ARG A 40 0.32 1.31 3.34
C ARG A 40 1.15 2.42 3.98
N LEU A 41 1.60 2.22 5.22
CA LEU A 41 2.45 3.18 5.92
C LEU A 41 3.80 3.36 5.21
N ALA A 42 4.45 2.25 4.83
CA ALA A 42 5.70 2.29 4.08
C ALA A 42 5.54 2.97 2.72
N ALA A 43 4.45 2.69 2.00
CA ALA A 43 4.14 3.34 0.73
C ALA A 43 3.99 4.86 0.90
N ASN A 44 3.19 5.31 1.88
CA ASN A 44 3.04 6.74 2.16
C ASN A 44 4.37 7.41 2.54
N LEU A 45 5.20 6.76 3.36
CA LEU A 45 6.53 7.28 3.70
C LEU A 45 7.42 7.39 2.46
N SER A 46 7.44 6.36 1.60
CA SER A 46 8.22 6.41 0.36
C SER A 46 7.80 7.55 -0.57
N GLN A 47 6.49 7.83 -0.65
CA GLN A 47 5.99 8.99 -1.40
C GLN A 47 6.44 10.30 -0.78
N GLY A 48 6.29 10.45 0.54
CA GLY A 48 6.69 11.66 1.26
C GLY A 48 8.18 11.94 1.07
N VAL A 49 9.03 10.93 1.28
CA VAL A 49 10.49 11.05 1.12
C VAL A 49 10.85 11.36 -0.33
N GLY A 50 10.28 10.64 -1.30
CA GLY A 50 10.54 10.91 -2.72
C GLY A 50 10.19 12.34 -3.12
N LEU A 51 9.03 12.84 -2.66
CA LEU A 51 8.60 14.22 -2.93
C LEU A 51 9.54 15.25 -2.29
N VAL A 52 9.89 15.07 -1.02
CA VAL A 52 10.80 15.98 -0.30
C VAL A 52 12.17 16.01 -0.97
N MET A 53 12.72 14.85 -1.34
CA MET A 53 14.01 14.79 -2.01
C MET A 53 13.97 15.46 -3.39
N LEU A 54 12.89 15.33 -4.16
CA LEU A 54 12.73 16.06 -5.42
C LEU A 54 12.72 17.58 -5.21
N LEU A 55 12.06 18.06 -4.17
CA LEU A 55 12.07 19.49 -3.82
C LEU A 55 13.47 19.96 -3.41
N VAL A 56 14.22 19.14 -2.67
CA VAL A 56 15.61 19.43 -2.29
C VAL A 56 16.50 19.52 -3.53
N VAL A 57 16.41 18.55 -4.46
CA VAL A 57 17.18 18.58 -5.72
C VAL A 57 16.83 19.82 -6.54
N LEU A 58 15.55 20.18 -6.61
CA LEU A 58 15.11 21.39 -7.30
C LEU A 58 15.69 22.66 -6.65
N ALA A 59 15.67 22.74 -5.32
CA ALA A 59 16.24 23.87 -4.59
C ALA A 59 17.75 23.98 -4.81
N GLN A 60 18.47 22.86 -4.79
CA GLN A 60 19.90 22.82 -5.11
C GLN A 60 20.20 23.25 -6.54
N TYR A 61 19.37 22.83 -7.50
CA TYR A 61 19.51 23.22 -8.90
C TYR A 61 19.34 24.74 -9.10
N ILE A 62 18.33 25.34 -8.44
CA ILE A 62 18.12 26.78 -8.47
C ILE A 62 19.29 27.51 -7.76
N SER A 63 19.71 27.01 -6.59
CA SER A 63 20.79 27.63 -5.80
C SER A 63 22.17 27.54 -6.46
N SER A 64 22.42 26.52 -7.29
CA SER A 64 23.68 26.35 -8.03
C SER A 64 23.71 27.14 -9.35
N GLY A 65 22.71 27.98 -9.60
CA GLY A 65 22.65 28.78 -10.82
C GLY A 65 22.45 27.95 -12.08
N TYR A 66 21.67 26.87 -12.00
CA TYR A 66 21.34 25.99 -13.13
C TYR A 66 22.53 25.25 -13.74
N ALA A 67 23.64 25.10 -12.98
CA ALA A 67 24.91 24.62 -13.52
C ALA A 67 24.86 23.17 -14.01
N VAL A 68 24.42 22.23 -13.18
CA VAL A 68 24.32 20.80 -13.56
C VAL A 68 23.20 20.14 -12.75
N MET A 69 22.29 19.44 -13.42
CA MET A 69 21.25 18.63 -12.77
C MET A 69 21.67 17.17 -12.72
N ASN A 70 21.66 16.58 -11.53
CA ASN A 70 21.90 15.14 -11.39
C ASN A 70 20.64 14.35 -11.77
N TRP A 71 20.54 14.00 -13.05
CA TRP A 71 19.40 13.24 -13.59
C TRP A 71 19.19 11.88 -12.92
N ILE A 72 20.24 11.27 -12.35
CA ILE A 72 20.14 10.01 -11.62
C ILE A 72 19.32 10.23 -10.34
N GLU A 73 19.62 11.28 -9.57
CA GLU A 73 18.87 11.63 -8.36
C GLU A 73 17.41 11.91 -8.68
N VAL A 74 17.15 12.70 -9.74
CA VAL A 74 15.79 12.99 -10.21
C VAL A 74 15.05 11.70 -10.56
N MET A 75 15.67 10.79 -11.31
CA MET A 75 15.05 9.51 -11.66
C MET A 75 14.76 8.65 -10.42
N VAL A 76 15.73 8.53 -9.50
CA VAL A 76 15.58 7.70 -8.30
C VAL A 76 14.47 8.23 -7.40
N TYR A 77 14.44 9.53 -7.14
CA TYR A 77 13.41 10.13 -6.27
C TYR A 77 12.03 10.14 -6.92
N SER A 78 11.97 10.33 -8.24
CA SER A 78 10.74 10.18 -9.01
C SER A 78 10.22 8.74 -8.98
N ALA A 79 11.09 7.75 -9.16
CA ALA A 79 10.73 6.35 -9.08
C ALA A 79 10.21 5.98 -7.67
N LEU A 80 10.88 6.45 -6.62
CA LEU A 80 10.45 6.24 -5.24
C LEU A 80 9.04 6.80 -4.98
N PHE A 81 8.78 8.02 -5.47
CA PHE A 81 7.45 8.64 -5.38
C PHE A 81 6.39 7.85 -6.17
N LEU A 82 6.69 7.48 -7.42
CA LEU A 82 5.76 6.78 -8.30
C LEU A 82 5.43 5.37 -7.80
N VAL A 83 6.42 4.63 -7.31
CA VAL A 83 6.21 3.30 -6.72
C VAL A 83 5.32 3.41 -5.49
N GLY A 84 5.61 4.34 -4.58
CA GLY A 84 4.75 4.59 -3.43
C GLY A 84 3.31 4.96 -3.84
N ARG A 85 3.15 5.78 -4.90
CA ARG A 85 1.84 6.17 -5.44
C ARG A 85 1.08 4.98 -6.02
N ALA A 86 1.76 4.15 -6.80
CA ALA A 86 1.18 2.96 -7.40
C ALA A 86 0.68 2.02 -6.32
N VAL A 87 1.51 1.70 -5.31
CA VAL A 87 1.14 0.82 -4.20
C VAL A 87 -0.08 1.37 -3.45
N THR A 88 -0.08 2.65 -3.05
CA THR A 88 -1.22 3.24 -2.33
C THR A 88 -2.49 3.25 -3.19
N SER A 89 -2.39 3.51 -4.50
CA SER A 89 -3.53 3.45 -5.43
C SER A 89 -4.09 2.04 -5.57
N PHE A 90 -3.24 1.02 -5.72
CA PHE A 90 -3.69 -0.38 -5.78
C PHE A 90 -4.36 -0.82 -4.48
N LEU A 91 -3.81 -0.43 -3.33
CA LEU A 91 -4.41 -0.74 -2.03
C LEU A 91 -5.80 -0.09 -1.88
N ASN A 92 -5.95 1.17 -2.27
CA ASN A 92 -7.23 1.87 -2.23
C ASN A 92 -8.25 1.26 -3.22
N LEU A 93 -7.81 0.92 -4.43
CA LEU A 93 -8.66 0.25 -5.42
C LEU A 93 -9.15 -1.10 -4.90
N SER A 94 -8.25 -1.90 -4.30
CA SER A 94 -8.60 -3.20 -3.72
C SER A 94 -9.59 -3.15 -2.56
N ASN A 95 -9.69 -2.00 -1.87
CA ASN A 95 -10.69 -1.76 -0.83
C ASN A 95 -12.05 -1.36 -1.42
N ILE A 96 -12.07 -0.74 -2.61
CA ILE A 96 -13.31 -0.33 -3.30
C ILE A 96 -13.94 -1.52 -4.03
N THR A 97 -13.13 -2.41 -4.63
CA THR A 97 -13.62 -3.59 -5.38
C THR A 97 -14.11 -4.74 -4.46
N ARG A 98 -14.18 -4.53 -3.13
CA ARG A 98 -14.38 -5.60 -2.13
C ARG A 98 -15.53 -5.34 -1.16
#